data_AF-D7GKX1-F1
#
_entry.id   AF-D7GKX1-F1
#
_cell.length_a   1.000
_cell.length_b   1.000
_cell.length_c   1.000
_cell.angle_alpha   90.00
_cell.angle_beta   90.00
_cell.angle_gamma   90.00
#
_symmetry.space_group_name_H-M   'P 1'
#
loop_
_entity.id
_entity.type
_entity.pdbx_description
1 polymer ?
#
loop_
_entity_poly.entity_id
_entity_poly.type
_entity_poly.pdbx_seq_one_letter_code
_entity_poly.pdbx_strand_id
1 'polypeptide(L)'
;MTTTIYREFEFAACDSKWSVDGHLRRDVIEKKAIHIDFKGKEAISLMCGDHPMIVLMQAMQLKVITPEQYASLMSLYMDVEDFTFGMVVLDKHSGAILVGMYTPPMIAIKSKQIVYDLGSTGGEFAAHCLYYAEKRLRKKKRHRGYSTSSVGCKITSAVKYAYRRDRYSGGKVYKIIWKNNGIMYNNIPLSNNSVKNHYRRILKETLKIIHSRYEEKINMRQNAQLNTAAASLSQTGQPKTQSQPHNQAPSASADKSHQMTMSRAINYARLFSD
;
A
#
# COMPACT_ATOMS: atom_id res chain seq x y z
N MET A 1 1.55 -4.82 -5.48
CA MET A 1 1.59 -5.03 -4.01
C MET A 1 2.95 -4.65 -3.40
N THR A 2 3.00 -4.47 -2.09
CA THR A 2 4.10 -3.84 -1.32
C THR A 2 4.42 -4.67 -0.08
N THR A 3 5.70 -4.77 0.29
CA THR A 3 6.07 -5.19 1.65
C THR A 3 6.24 -3.95 2.51
N THR A 4 5.39 -3.76 3.51
CA THR A 4 5.57 -2.74 4.55
C THR A 4 5.57 -3.40 5.92
N ILE A 5 6.50 -3.02 6.79
CA ILE A 5 6.54 -3.44 8.20
C ILE A 5 6.79 -2.24 9.11
N TYR A 6 6.15 -2.22 10.28
CA TYR A 6 6.33 -1.15 11.25
C TYR A 6 6.13 -1.61 12.69
N ARG A 7 6.71 -0.87 13.62
CA ARG A 7 6.56 -1.00 15.07
C ARG A 7 6.60 0.41 15.65
N GLU A 8 5.54 0.77 16.35
CA GLU A 8 5.38 2.08 16.99
C GLU A 8 6.61 2.43 17.83
N PHE A 9 7.06 3.68 17.76
CA PHE A 9 8.23 4.20 18.48
C PHE A 9 9.60 3.58 18.12
N GLU A 10 9.66 2.59 17.24
CA GLU A 10 10.91 1.90 16.90
C GLU A 10 11.28 2.03 15.42
N PHE A 11 10.41 1.61 14.49
CA PHE A 11 10.73 1.70 13.06
C PHE A 11 9.52 1.58 12.13
N ALA A 12 9.70 2.02 10.88
CA ALA A 12 8.86 1.63 9.76
C ALA A 12 9.71 1.44 8.50
N ALA A 13 9.32 0.52 7.63
CA ALA A 13 10.00 0.29 6.36
C ALA A 13 9.07 -0.26 5.29
N CYS A 14 9.36 0.07 4.04
CA CYS A 14 8.72 -0.54 2.88
C CYS A 14 9.69 -0.81 1.74
N ASP A 15 9.28 -1.68 0.82
CA ASP A 15 9.99 -1.93 -0.43
C ASP A 15 9.71 -0.84 -1.48
N SER A 16 10.45 -0.85 -2.59
CA SER A 16 10.29 0.13 -3.67
C SER A 16 9.78 -0.48 -4.98
N LYS A 17 9.58 -1.81 -5.06
CA LYS A 17 9.25 -2.48 -6.32
C LYS A 17 7.77 -2.29 -6.64
N TRP A 18 7.47 -1.73 -7.79
CA TRP A 18 6.14 -1.89 -8.38
C TRP A 18 6.09 -3.17 -9.19
N SER A 19 5.00 -3.93 -9.03
CA SER A 19 4.84 -5.20 -9.72
C SER A 19 3.41 -5.48 -10.12
N VAL A 20 3.27 -6.17 -11.24
CA VAL A 20 2.02 -6.78 -11.73
C VAL A 20 2.34 -8.26 -11.93
N ASP A 21 1.57 -9.15 -11.29
CA ASP A 21 1.78 -10.60 -11.32
C ASP A 21 3.22 -11.04 -10.98
N GLY A 22 3.87 -10.30 -10.08
CA GLY A 22 5.26 -10.52 -9.65
C GLY A 22 6.34 -9.94 -10.58
N HIS A 23 5.96 -9.47 -11.77
CA HIS A 23 6.87 -8.87 -12.75
C HIS A 23 7.11 -7.40 -12.44
N LEU A 24 8.35 -6.94 -12.58
CA LEU A 24 8.75 -5.57 -12.28
C LEU A 24 8.11 -4.56 -13.26
N ARG A 25 7.47 -3.52 -12.73
CA ARG A 25 7.04 -2.32 -13.46
C ARG A 25 8.06 -1.21 -13.25
N ARG A 26 8.71 -0.76 -14.33
CA ARG A 26 9.74 0.30 -14.30
C ARG A 26 9.18 1.68 -14.66
N ASP A 27 8.01 1.71 -15.28
CA ASP A 27 7.27 2.90 -15.71
C ASP A 27 6.61 3.63 -14.54
N VAL A 28 6.44 2.97 -13.40
CA VAL A 28 5.83 3.56 -12.20
C VAL A 28 6.88 4.26 -11.36
N ILE A 29 6.72 5.58 -11.21
CA ILE A 29 7.67 6.45 -10.50
C ILE A 29 7.23 6.80 -9.08
N GLU A 30 5.93 6.62 -8.79
CA GLU A 30 5.33 6.91 -7.49
C GLU A 30 5.98 6.10 -6.38
N LYS A 31 5.96 6.69 -5.19
CA LYS A 31 6.60 6.14 -3.99
C LYS A 31 5.56 5.43 -3.15
N LYS A 32 5.99 4.46 -2.36
CA LYS A 32 5.09 3.73 -1.43
C LYS A 32 5.13 4.30 -0.01
N ALA A 33 6.04 5.23 0.24
CA ALA A 33 6.10 6.02 1.46
C ALA A 33 6.37 7.49 1.10
N ILE A 34 5.66 8.42 1.72
CA ILE A 34 5.83 9.86 1.49
C ILE A 34 5.68 10.67 2.79
N HIS A 35 6.36 11.81 2.86
CA HIS A 35 6.11 12.82 3.88
C HIS A 35 4.84 13.63 3.59
N ILE A 36 3.98 13.77 4.60
CA ILE A 36 2.71 14.49 4.52
C ILE A 36 2.54 15.44 5.71
N ASP A 37 1.63 16.39 5.58
CA ASP A 37 1.05 17.08 6.73
C ASP A 37 -0.28 16.40 7.05
N PHE A 38 -0.45 15.96 8.29
CA PHE A 38 -1.70 15.38 8.77
C PHE A 38 -2.22 16.19 9.95
N LYS A 39 -3.23 17.03 9.71
CA LYS A 39 -3.87 17.88 10.72
C LYS A 39 -2.86 18.75 11.48
N GLY A 40 -1.92 19.37 10.75
CA GLY A 40 -0.88 20.24 11.31
C GLY A 40 0.31 19.50 11.92
N LYS A 41 0.39 18.17 11.77
CA LYS A 41 1.53 17.35 12.23
C LYS A 41 2.33 16.83 11.06
N GLU A 42 3.66 16.90 11.16
CA GLU A 42 4.54 16.22 10.22
C GLU A 42 4.37 14.71 10.37
N ALA A 43 3.99 14.04 9.28
CA ALA A 43 3.73 12.61 9.29
C ALA A 43 4.35 11.91 8.08
N ILE A 44 4.40 10.58 8.15
CA ILE A 44 4.81 9.70 7.07
C ILE A 44 3.66 8.75 6.77
N SER A 45 3.20 8.74 5.53
CA SER A 45 2.23 7.77 5.05
C SER A 45 2.95 6.65 4.31
N LEU A 46 2.74 5.39 4.73
CA LEU A 46 3.16 4.19 4.03
C LEU A 46 1.93 3.50 3.45
N MET A 47 2.00 3.10 2.19
CA MET A 47 0.87 2.59 1.42
C MET A 47 1.19 1.28 0.70
N CYS A 48 0.17 0.45 0.55
CA CYS A 48 0.20 -0.80 -0.20
C CYS A 48 -1.10 -0.98 -0.99
N GLY A 49 -1.05 -1.84 -2.01
CA GLY A 49 -2.20 -2.16 -2.86
C GLY A 49 -1.97 -1.72 -4.30
N ASP A 50 -3.06 -1.35 -4.96
CA ASP A 50 -3.10 -1.02 -6.37
C ASP A 50 -2.60 0.39 -6.67
N HIS A 51 -1.91 0.53 -7.80
CA HIS A 51 -1.28 1.79 -8.20
C HIS A 51 -2.27 2.95 -8.31
N PRO A 52 -3.45 2.81 -8.96
CA PRO A 52 -4.44 3.89 -9.02
C PRO A 52 -4.89 4.39 -7.65
N MET A 53 -5.06 3.49 -6.69
CA MET A 53 -5.50 3.81 -5.33
C MET A 53 -4.43 4.58 -4.57
N ILE A 54 -3.18 4.14 -4.68
CA ILE A 54 -2.04 4.80 -4.06
C ILE A 54 -1.85 6.21 -4.64
N VAL A 55 -1.99 6.37 -5.96
CA VAL A 55 -1.89 7.70 -6.62
C VAL A 55 -2.99 8.63 -6.14
N LEU A 56 -4.25 8.18 -6.10
CA LEU A 56 -5.38 8.97 -5.60
C LEU A 56 -5.19 9.41 -4.14
N MET A 57 -4.80 8.47 -3.26
CA MET A 57 -4.54 8.79 -1.85
C MET A 57 -3.43 9.83 -1.73
N GLN A 58 -2.32 9.67 -2.46
CA GLN A 58 -1.20 10.61 -2.42
C GLN A 58 -1.59 11.99 -2.94
N ALA A 59 -2.40 12.04 -3.99
CA ALA A 59 -2.91 13.28 -4.52
C ALA A 59 -3.78 14.01 -3.48
N MET A 60 -4.64 13.30 -2.75
CA MET A 60 -5.43 13.88 -1.66
C MET A 60 -4.53 14.35 -0.49
N GLN A 61 -3.64 13.49 0.00
CA GLN A 61 -2.73 13.79 1.11
C GLN A 61 -1.79 14.97 0.82
N LEU A 62 -1.42 15.16 -0.44
CA LEU A 62 -0.61 16.27 -0.89
C LEU A 62 -1.45 17.45 -1.42
N LYS A 63 -2.77 17.46 -1.21
CA LYS A 63 -3.67 18.56 -1.63
C LYS A 63 -3.57 18.89 -3.13
N VAL A 64 -3.36 17.88 -3.99
CA VAL A 64 -3.48 17.98 -5.45
C VAL A 64 -4.94 17.89 -5.88
N ILE A 65 -5.72 17.09 -5.17
CA ILE A 65 -7.18 16.97 -5.29
C ILE A 65 -7.81 17.16 -3.90
N THR A 66 -9.09 17.54 -3.87
CA THR A 66 -9.85 17.65 -2.62
C THR A 66 -10.34 16.27 -2.14
N PRO A 67 -10.72 16.13 -0.86
CA PRO A 67 -11.35 14.89 -0.37
C PRO A 67 -12.62 14.50 -1.12
N GLU A 68 -13.42 15.47 -1.56
CA GLU A 68 -14.63 15.24 -2.36
C GLU A 68 -14.27 14.69 -3.74
N GLN A 69 -13.29 15.31 -4.40
CA GLN A 69 -12.77 14.81 -5.68
C GLN A 69 -12.21 13.40 -5.55
N TYR A 70 -11.48 13.11 -4.47
CA TYR A 70 -11.00 11.77 -4.16
C TYR A 70 -12.18 10.79 -4.03
N ALA A 71 -13.21 11.11 -3.27
CA ALA A 71 -14.37 10.24 -3.08
C ALA A 71 -15.12 9.98 -4.41
N SER A 72 -15.32 11.02 -5.23
CA SER A 72 -15.97 10.89 -6.54
C SER A 72 -15.16 10.02 -7.51
N LEU A 73 -13.85 10.26 -7.62
CA LEU A 73 -12.97 9.45 -8.48
C LEU A 73 -12.89 8.01 -8.01
N MET A 74 -12.86 7.80 -6.68
CA MET A 74 -12.86 6.47 -6.10
C MET A 74 -14.13 5.70 -6.47
N SER A 75 -15.30 6.35 -6.36
CA SER A 75 -16.59 5.77 -6.79
C SER A 75 -16.54 5.35 -8.26
N LEU A 76 -16.12 6.27 -9.13
CA LEU A 76 -16.08 6.03 -10.57
C LEU A 76 -15.17 4.84 -10.93
N TYR A 77 -14.00 4.74 -10.33
CA TYR A 77 -13.04 3.68 -10.66
C TYR A 77 -13.50 2.33 -10.10
N MET A 78 -14.13 2.32 -8.93
CA MET A 78 -14.62 1.09 -8.29
C MET A 78 -15.82 0.47 -9.02
N ASP A 79 -16.57 1.24 -9.81
CA ASP A 79 -17.59 0.68 -10.72
C ASP A 79 -16.95 -0.14 -11.86
N VAL A 80 -15.66 0.07 -12.10
CA VAL A 80 -14.90 -0.63 -13.15
C VAL A 80 -14.13 -1.81 -12.58
N GLU A 81 -13.37 -1.62 -11.50
CA GLU A 81 -12.47 -2.65 -10.98
C GLU A 81 -12.52 -2.77 -9.47
N ASP A 82 -12.33 -4.00 -8.97
CA ASP A 82 -12.05 -4.24 -7.58
C ASP A 82 -10.60 -3.85 -7.26
N PHE A 83 -10.43 -3.01 -6.25
CA PHE A 83 -9.11 -2.60 -5.79
C PHE A 83 -8.79 -3.08 -4.39
N THR A 84 -7.50 -3.22 -4.16
CA THR A 84 -6.88 -3.40 -2.86
C THR A 84 -6.13 -2.14 -2.46
N PHE A 85 -6.30 -1.72 -1.22
CA PHE A 85 -5.58 -0.58 -0.67
C PHE A 85 -5.40 -0.73 0.84
N GLY A 86 -4.21 -0.36 1.32
CA GLY A 86 -3.89 -0.31 2.73
C GLY A 86 -2.91 0.82 3.00
N MET A 87 -3.02 1.41 4.19
CA MET A 87 -2.22 2.56 4.58
C MET A 87 -2.02 2.60 6.09
N VAL A 88 -0.84 3.05 6.50
CA VAL A 88 -0.57 3.56 7.84
C VAL A 88 0.01 4.96 7.75
N VAL A 89 -0.41 5.85 8.63
CA VAL A 89 0.15 7.18 8.84
C VAL A 89 0.78 7.20 10.21
N LEU A 90 2.07 7.50 10.24
CA LEU A 90 2.88 7.55 11.45
C LEU A 90 3.32 8.98 11.70
N ASP A 91 3.29 9.39 12.96
CA ASP A 91 3.90 10.64 13.39
C ASP A 91 5.39 10.61 13.05
N LYS A 92 5.89 11.65 12.38
CA LYS A 92 7.27 11.67 11.89
C LYS A 92 8.27 11.63 13.03
N HIS A 93 7.96 12.23 14.18
CA HIS A 93 8.92 12.44 15.26
C HIS A 93 8.95 11.29 16.27
N SER A 94 7.79 10.76 16.59
CA SER A 94 7.61 9.71 17.59
C SER A 94 7.42 8.33 16.97
N GLY A 95 6.93 8.24 15.74
CA GLY A 95 6.50 6.97 15.15
C GLY A 95 5.19 6.44 15.72
N ALA A 96 4.44 7.26 16.45
CA ALA A 96 3.09 6.96 16.92
C ALA A 96 2.14 6.72 15.74
N ILE A 97 1.20 5.80 15.87
CA ILE A 97 0.22 5.53 14.82
C ILE A 97 -0.86 6.63 14.86
N LEU A 98 -0.91 7.45 13.81
CA LEU A 98 -1.92 8.51 13.64
C LEU A 98 -3.16 7.99 12.89
N VAL A 99 -2.93 7.17 11.87
CA VAL A 99 -3.97 6.45 11.14
C VAL A 99 -3.44 5.05 10.88
N GLY A 100 -4.20 4.03 11.22
CA GLY A 100 -3.90 2.67 10.84
C GLY A 100 -5.18 1.93 10.56
N MET A 101 -5.17 1.03 9.57
CA MET A 101 -6.07 -0.10 9.69
C MET A 101 -5.63 -0.85 10.95
N TYR A 102 -6.58 -1.19 11.82
CA TYR A 102 -6.32 -2.11 12.93
C TYR A 102 -6.09 -3.51 12.34
N THR A 103 -5.00 -3.69 11.59
CA THR A 103 -4.48 -5.01 11.29
C THR A 103 -3.87 -5.48 12.60
N PRO A 104 -4.36 -6.57 13.21
CA PRO A 104 -3.70 -7.12 14.38
C PRO A 104 -2.23 -7.39 14.03
N PRO A 105 -1.30 -7.16 14.96
CA PRO A 105 0.11 -7.34 14.70
C PRO A 105 0.36 -8.80 14.31
N MET A 106 1.12 -9.01 13.23
CA MET A 106 1.41 -10.35 12.71
C MET A 106 2.07 -11.27 13.73
N ILE A 107 2.82 -10.68 14.67
CA ILE A 107 3.50 -11.42 15.71
C ILE A 107 3.26 -10.76 17.06
N ALA A 108 2.72 -11.53 17.99
CA ALA A 108 2.62 -11.19 19.40
C ALA A 108 3.35 -12.24 20.27
N ILE A 109 4.03 -11.80 21.33
CA ILE A 109 4.56 -12.69 22.38
C ILE A 109 4.00 -12.24 23.71
N LYS A 110 3.37 -13.16 24.47
CA LYS A 110 2.86 -12.86 25.82
C LYS A 110 2.03 -11.58 25.84
N SER A 111 1.13 -11.45 24.86
CA SER A 111 0.26 -10.28 24.65
C SER A 111 0.98 -8.96 24.30
N LYS A 112 2.30 -8.96 24.09
CA LYS A 112 3.04 -7.80 23.57
C LYS A 112 3.20 -7.91 22.06
N GLN A 113 2.73 -6.89 21.36
CA GLN A 113 2.79 -6.74 19.91
C GLN A 113 4.25 -6.52 19.47
N ILE A 114 4.67 -7.17 18.39
CA ILE A 114 6.08 -7.15 17.95
C ILE A 114 6.26 -6.52 16.59
N VAL A 115 5.45 -6.80 15.58
CA VAL A 115 5.57 -6.11 14.28
C VAL A 115 4.19 -6.10 13.64
N TYR A 116 3.82 -4.95 13.09
CA TYR A 116 2.71 -4.80 12.15
C TYR A 116 3.22 -4.84 10.72
N ASP A 117 2.36 -5.22 9.80
CA ASP A 117 2.65 -5.20 8.38
C ASP A 117 1.46 -4.70 7.55
N LEU A 118 1.76 -4.40 6.29
CA LEU A 118 0.76 -4.06 5.27
C LEU A 118 1.22 -4.61 3.92
N GLY A 119 0.26 -5.07 3.12
CA GLY A 119 0.44 -5.38 1.70
C GLY A 119 0.55 -6.87 1.42
N SER A 120 1.54 -7.28 0.61
CA SER A 120 1.71 -8.70 0.27
C SER A 120 2.26 -9.49 1.46
N THR A 121 2.27 -10.82 1.33
CA THR A 121 2.88 -11.77 2.29
C THR A 121 4.36 -11.50 2.59
N GLY A 122 5.03 -10.61 1.87
CA GLY A 122 6.36 -10.15 2.22
C GLY A 122 6.44 -9.42 3.57
N GLY A 123 5.37 -8.76 4.01
CA GLY A 123 5.24 -8.21 5.36
C GLY A 123 5.42 -9.26 6.45
N GLU A 124 4.65 -10.34 6.34
CA GLU A 124 4.74 -11.53 7.18
C GLU A 124 6.17 -12.11 7.21
N PHE A 125 6.77 -12.39 6.04
CA PHE A 125 8.13 -12.95 5.99
C PHE A 125 9.17 -12.05 6.66
N ALA A 126 9.05 -10.73 6.52
CA ALA A 126 9.92 -9.77 7.16
C ALA A 126 9.70 -9.75 8.69
N ALA A 127 8.45 -9.75 9.14
CA ALA A 127 8.10 -9.82 10.57
C ALA A 127 8.66 -11.09 11.23
N HIS A 128 8.49 -12.26 10.60
CA HIS A 128 9.05 -13.53 11.08
C HIS A 128 10.58 -13.47 11.17
N CYS A 129 11.24 -12.91 10.16
CA CYS A 129 12.70 -12.75 10.16
C CYS A 129 13.17 -11.92 11.38
N LEU A 130 12.49 -10.81 11.67
CA LEU A 130 12.79 -9.96 12.84
C LEU A 130 12.58 -10.72 14.14
N TYR A 131 11.45 -11.41 14.30
CA TYR A 131 11.12 -12.20 15.49
C TYR A 131 12.19 -13.23 15.81
N TYR A 132 12.58 -14.07 14.85
CA TYR A 132 13.55 -15.13 15.09
C TYR A 132 14.97 -14.59 15.31
N ALA A 133 15.32 -13.49 14.64
CA ALA A 133 16.58 -12.79 14.88
C ALA A 133 16.66 -12.28 16.33
N GLU A 134 15.60 -11.65 16.83
CA GLU A 134 15.53 -11.20 18.22
C GLU A 134 15.58 -12.37 19.22
N LYS A 135 14.82 -13.45 18.98
CA LYS A 135 14.83 -14.64 19.85
C LYS A 135 16.22 -15.26 19.97
N ARG A 136 16.95 -15.36 18.86
CA ARG A 136 18.34 -15.86 18.85
C ARG A 136 19.28 -14.93 19.62
N LEU A 137 19.14 -13.61 19.48
CA LEU A 137 19.92 -12.63 20.23
C LEU A 137 19.64 -12.72 21.73
N ARG A 138 18.37 -12.85 22.15
CA ARG A 138 18.00 -13.03 23.57
C ARG A 138 18.62 -14.29 24.18
N LYS A 139 18.61 -15.42 23.46
CA LYS A 139 19.30 -16.64 23.91
C LYS A 139 20.81 -16.43 24.04
N LYS A 140 21.46 -15.77 23.08
CA LYS A 140 22.91 -15.49 23.15
C LYS A 140 23.27 -14.53 24.30
N LYS A 141 22.48 -13.46 24.52
CA LYS A 141 22.66 -12.53 25.64
C LYS A 141 22.60 -13.23 27.01
N ARG A 142 21.76 -14.26 27.15
CA ARG A 142 21.66 -15.05 28.39
C ARG A 142 22.88 -15.93 28.66
N HIS A 143 23.66 -16.28 27.63
CA HIS A 143 24.77 -17.24 27.77
C HIS A 143 26.17 -16.61 27.77
N ARG A 144 26.35 -15.36 27.34
CA ARG A 144 27.62 -14.62 27.49
C ARG A 144 27.29 -13.15 27.75
N GLY A 145 27.88 -12.58 28.81
CA GLY A 145 27.80 -11.16 29.17
C GLY A 145 28.46 -10.24 28.15
N TYR A 146 28.04 -10.35 26.89
CA TYR A 146 28.62 -9.65 25.77
C TYR A 146 27.81 -8.40 25.45
N SER A 147 28.55 -7.29 25.43
CA SER A 147 28.25 -5.96 24.93
C SER A 147 27.21 -5.96 23.81
N THR A 148 26.33 -4.97 23.85
CA THR A 148 25.42 -4.55 22.79
C THR A 148 26.20 -4.36 21.49
N SER A 149 26.51 -5.45 20.78
CA SER A 149 27.01 -5.35 19.41
C SER A 149 25.99 -4.50 18.67
N SER A 150 26.49 -3.42 18.07
CA SER A 150 25.85 -2.38 17.28
C SER A 150 25.12 -2.91 16.03
N VAL A 151 24.51 -4.09 16.11
CA VAL A 151 23.57 -4.65 15.15
C VAL A 151 22.22 -3.95 15.36
N GLY A 152 22.22 -2.63 15.11
CA GLY A 152 21.02 -1.84 15.01
C GLY A 152 20.08 -2.51 13.99
N CYS A 153 18.86 -2.76 14.44
CA CYS A 153 17.68 -3.16 13.66
C CYS A 153 17.98 -3.67 12.24
N LYS A 154 18.05 -5.00 12.05
CA LYS A 154 18.20 -5.67 10.74
C LYS A 154 16.94 -5.54 9.86
N ILE A 155 16.21 -4.42 9.92
CA ILE A 155 15.01 -4.13 9.13
C ILE A 155 15.29 -4.34 7.65
N THR A 156 16.40 -3.77 7.15
CA THR A 156 16.81 -3.95 5.75
C THR A 156 17.06 -5.41 5.39
N SER A 157 17.65 -6.20 6.30
CA SER A 157 17.85 -7.63 6.05
C SER A 157 16.53 -8.42 6.11
N ALA A 158 15.60 -8.05 6.99
CA ALA A 158 14.29 -8.67 7.10
C ALA A 158 13.44 -8.40 5.85
N VAL A 159 13.39 -7.16 5.38
CA VAL A 159 12.71 -6.81 4.11
C VAL A 159 13.40 -7.51 2.93
N LYS A 160 14.73 -7.54 2.86
CA LYS A 160 15.45 -8.29 1.80
C LYS A 160 15.25 -9.81 1.90
N TYR A 161 15.02 -10.36 3.09
CA TYR A 161 14.65 -11.76 3.27
C TYR A 161 13.28 -12.04 2.65
N ALA A 162 12.31 -11.14 2.84
CA ALA A 162 10.99 -11.25 2.22
C ALA A 162 11.06 -11.30 0.69
N TYR A 163 11.98 -10.58 0.05
CA TYR A 163 12.13 -10.60 -1.43
C TYR A 163 12.44 -11.98 -2.01
N ARG A 164 13.00 -12.89 -1.20
CA ARG A 164 13.29 -14.27 -1.62
C ARG A 164 12.07 -15.18 -1.58
N ARG A 165 11.01 -14.74 -0.90
CA ARG A 165 9.80 -15.52 -0.60
C ARG A 165 8.55 -14.91 -1.23
N ASP A 166 8.56 -13.60 -1.44
CA ASP A 166 7.46 -12.85 -2.04
C ASP A 166 7.87 -12.25 -3.39
N ARG A 167 7.26 -12.75 -4.47
CA ARG A 167 7.50 -12.29 -5.84
C ARG A 167 7.05 -10.85 -6.07
N TYR A 168 6.13 -10.31 -5.26
CA TYR A 168 5.61 -8.96 -5.45
C TYR A 168 6.52 -7.86 -4.92
N SER A 169 7.49 -8.23 -4.07
CA SER A 169 8.35 -7.28 -3.34
C SER A 169 9.77 -7.22 -3.87
N GLY A 170 10.43 -6.07 -3.68
CA GLY A 170 11.83 -5.90 -4.08
C GLY A 170 12.33 -4.46 -4.08
N GLY A 171 13.51 -4.28 -4.69
CA GLY A 171 14.08 -2.95 -4.90
C GLY A 171 14.78 -2.37 -3.66
N LYS A 172 14.77 -1.04 -3.56
CA LYS A 172 15.35 -0.31 -2.43
C LYS A 172 14.43 -0.44 -1.21
N VAL A 173 15.05 -0.48 -0.03
CA VAL A 173 14.31 -0.46 1.24
C VAL A 173 14.26 0.98 1.74
N TYR A 174 13.07 1.56 1.75
CA TYR A 174 12.80 2.82 2.43
C TYR A 174 12.54 2.54 3.90
N LYS A 175 13.20 3.27 4.81
CA LYS A 175 12.99 3.05 6.25
C LYS A 175 13.19 4.31 7.07
N ILE A 176 12.54 4.31 8.23
CA ILE A 176 12.73 5.24 9.34
C ILE A 176 12.95 4.42 10.61
N ILE A 177 13.85 4.90 11.46
CA ILE A 177 14.13 4.30 12.77
C ILE A 177 14.09 5.44 13.79
N TRP A 178 13.23 5.31 14.78
CA TRP A 178 13.12 6.23 15.91
C TRP A 178 14.04 5.75 17.03
N LYS A 179 14.86 6.65 17.56
CA LYS A 179 15.74 6.40 18.71
C LYS A 179 15.63 7.56 19.69
N ASN A 180 15.98 7.31 20.94
CA ASN A 180 16.00 8.34 21.99
C ASN A 180 16.86 9.56 21.63
N ASN A 181 17.90 9.37 20.81
CA ASN A 181 18.86 10.41 20.42
C ASN A 181 18.61 10.97 19.01
N GLY A 182 17.41 10.74 18.45
CA GLY A 182 17.02 11.28 17.15
C GLY A 182 16.52 10.23 16.16
N ILE A 183 16.24 10.69 14.95
CA ILE A 183 15.54 9.91 13.91
C ILE A 183 16.52 9.58 12.80
N MET A 184 16.68 8.29 12.50
CA MET A 184 17.50 7.84 11.38
C MET A 184 16.63 7.57 10.17
N TYR A 185 16.74 8.41 9.16
CA TYR A 185 16.07 8.22 7.87
C TYR A 185 16.95 7.43 6.91
N ASN A 186 16.32 6.63 6.07
CA ASN A 186 16.92 6.11 4.85
C ASN A 186 15.93 6.27 3.70
N ASN A 187 16.13 7.36 2.93
CA ASN A 187 15.51 7.60 1.64
C ASN A 187 13.97 7.69 1.61
N ILE A 188 13.30 8.12 2.68
CA ILE A 188 11.86 8.45 2.58
C ILE A 188 11.71 9.75 1.76
N PRO A 189 11.01 9.73 0.60
CA PRO A 189 10.92 10.87 -0.30
C PRO A 189 10.06 12.02 0.22
N LEU A 190 10.26 13.20 -0.36
CA LEU A 190 9.45 14.43 -0.18
C LEU A 190 9.69 15.20 1.14
N SER A 191 10.91 15.18 1.67
CA SER A 191 11.26 15.87 2.92
C SER A 191 11.31 17.41 2.83
N ASN A 192 11.24 18.00 1.63
CA ASN A 192 11.23 19.45 1.44
C ASN A 192 10.17 19.89 0.42
N ASN A 193 9.81 21.18 0.46
CA ASN A 193 8.72 21.75 -0.34
C ASN A 193 9.00 21.73 -1.85
N SER A 194 10.25 21.92 -2.29
CA SER A 194 10.60 21.89 -3.72
C SER A 194 10.34 20.50 -4.32
N VAL A 195 10.83 19.45 -3.65
CA VAL A 195 10.63 18.06 -4.07
C VAL A 195 9.15 17.68 -3.98
N LYS A 196 8.43 18.12 -2.93
CA LYS A 196 7.00 17.90 -2.78
C LYS A 196 6.20 18.56 -3.92
N ASN A 197 6.52 19.79 -4.29
CA ASN A 197 5.86 20.50 -5.39
C ASN A 197 6.15 19.86 -6.76
N HIS A 198 7.36 19.38 -6.98
CA HIS A 198 7.68 18.61 -8.19
C HIS A 198 6.86 17.31 -8.25
N TYR A 199 6.79 16.57 -7.13
CA TYR A 199 6.01 15.34 -7.04
C TYR A 199 4.50 15.56 -7.23
N ARG A 200 3.96 16.69 -6.75
CA ARG A 200 2.56 17.09 -7.01
C ARG A 200 2.26 17.23 -8.51
N ARG A 201 3.20 17.77 -9.30
CA ARG A 201 3.04 17.86 -10.77
C ARG A 201 3.03 16.49 -11.41
N ILE A 202 3.93 15.60 -10.97
CA ILE A 202 3.95 14.20 -11.41
C ILE A 202 2.60 13.54 -11.13
N LEU A 203 2.09 13.64 -9.89
CA LEU A 203 0.80 13.06 -9.51
C LEU A 203 -0.35 13.59 -10.38
N LYS A 204 -0.34 14.88 -10.72
CA LYS A 204 -1.36 15.47 -11.60
C LYS A 204 -1.35 14.83 -12.99
N GLU A 205 -0.18 14.61 -13.58
CA GLU A 205 -0.09 13.95 -14.89
C GLU A 205 -0.44 12.46 -14.80
N THR A 206 0.03 11.75 -13.78
CA THR A 206 -0.34 10.34 -13.55
C THR A 206 -1.86 10.18 -13.36
N LEU A 207 -2.51 11.10 -12.63
CA LEU A 207 -3.95 11.09 -12.45
C LEU A 207 -4.71 11.25 -13.77
N LYS A 208 -4.26 12.13 -14.67
CA LYS A 208 -4.87 12.25 -16.01
C LYS A 208 -4.77 10.94 -16.78
N ILE A 209 -3.58 10.33 -16.79
CA ILE A 209 -3.35 9.05 -17.48
C ILE A 209 -4.24 7.95 -16.91
N ILE A 210 -4.35 7.86 -15.58
CA ILE A 210 -5.24 6.92 -14.90
C ILE A 210 -6.69 7.20 -15.32
N HIS A 211 -7.14 8.45 -15.22
CA HIS A 211 -8.50 8.82 -15.51
C HIS A 211 -8.91 8.46 -16.93
N SER A 212 -8.10 8.85 -17.94
CA SER A 212 -8.37 8.51 -19.34
C SER A 212 -8.47 7.00 -19.58
N ARG A 213 -7.64 6.19 -18.90
CA ARG A 213 -7.74 4.72 -18.97
C ARG A 213 -9.06 4.19 -18.39
N TYR A 214 -9.57 4.80 -17.32
CA TYR A 214 -10.85 4.40 -16.74
C TYR A 214 -12.04 4.88 -17.58
N GLU A 215 -11.98 6.08 -18.17
CA GLU A 215 -12.98 6.54 -19.15
C GLU A 215 -13.04 5.58 -20.35
N GLU A 216 -11.90 5.19 -20.91
CA GLU A 216 -11.82 4.19 -21.98
C GLU A 216 -12.47 2.86 -21.58
N LYS A 217 -12.18 2.34 -20.38
CA LYS A 217 -12.79 1.09 -19.88
C LYS A 217 -14.30 1.21 -19.69
N ILE A 218 -14.79 2.34 -19.17
CA ILE A 218 -16.21 2.61 -19.00
C ILE A 218 -16.91 2.64 -20.37
N ASN A 219 -16.34 3.36 -21.33
CA ASN A 219 -16.88 3.46 -22.69
C ASN A 219 -16.91 2.08 -23.37
N MET A 220 -15.84 1.28 -23.23
CA MET A 220 -15.81 -0.08 -23.76
C MET A 220 -16.90 -0.97 -23.14
N ARG A 221 -17.16 -0.86 -21.83
CA ARG A 221 -18.24 -1.61 -21.16
C ARG A 221 -19.62 -1.19 -21.63
N GLN A 222 -19.86 0.11 -21.75
CA GLN A 222 -21.13 0.64 -22.27
C GLN A 222 -21.37 0.17 -23.70
N ASN A 223 -20.37 0.25 -24.56
CA ASN A 223 -20.45 -0.24 -25.94
C ASN A 223 -20.68 -1.75 -26.00
N ALA A 224 -20.02 -2.55 -25.14
CA ALA A 224 -20.25 -3.98 -25.06
C ALA A 224 -21.68 -4.33 -24.61
N GLN A 225 -22.23 -3.57 -23.66
CA GLN A 225 -23.62 -3.74 -23.21
C GLN A 225 -24.62 -3.37 -24.32
N LEU A 226 -24.39 -2.27 -25.04
CA LEU A 226 -25.22 -1.88 -26.19
C LEU A 226 -25.19 -2.93 -27.30
N ASN A 227 -24.00 -3.47 -27.62
CA ASN A 227 -23.86 -4.53 -28.61
C ASN A 227 -24.54 -5.83 -28.17
N THR A 228 -24.48 -6.19 -26.89
CA THR A 228 -25.16 -7.36 -26.34
C THR A 228 -26.69 -7.16 -26.35
N ALA A 229 -27.16 -5.96 -26.00
CA ALA A 229 -28.58 -5.60 -26.06
C ALA A 229 -29.09 -5.65 -27.51
N ALA A 230 -28.36 -5.06 -28.46
CA ALA A 230 -28.68 -5.12 -29.89
C ALA A 230 -28.69 -6.57 -30.43
N ALA A 231 -27.72 -7.39 -30.03
CA ALA A 231 -27.68 -8.81 -30.39
C ALA A 231 -28.89 -9.57 -29.81
N SER A 232 -29.26 -9.31 -28.55
CA SER A 232 -30.44 -9.94 -27.92
C SER A 232 -31.78 -9.49 -28.53
N LEU A 233 -31.87 -8.25 -29.01
CA LEU A 233 -33.02 -7.75 -29.77
C LEU A 233 -33.11 -8.42 -31.16
N SER A 234 -31.97 -8.63 -31.82
CA SER A 234 -31.90 -9.33 -33.11
C SER A 234 -32.12 -10.85 -33.03
N GLN A 235 -31.99 -11.46 -31.84
CA GLN A 235 -32.20 -12.89 -31.58
C GLN A 235 -33.61 -13.26 -31.14
N THR A 236 -34.59 -12.35 -31.22
CA THR A 236 -36.02 -12.64 -30.93
C THR A 236 -36.68 -13.64 -31.90
N GLY A 237 -35.90 -14.32 -32.77
CA GLY A 237 -36.39 -15.34 -33.70
C GLY A 237 -35.53 -16.61 -33.87
N GLN A 238 -34.51 -16.88 -33.04
CA GLN A 238 -33.71 -18.12 -33.16
C GLN A 238 -33.48 -18.85 -31.82
N PRO A 239 -33.54 -20.21 -31.80
CA PRO A 239 -33.39 -20.98 -30.57
C PRO A 239 -31.95 -20.91 -30.01
N LYS A 240 -31.88 -20.66 -28.69
CA LYS A 240 -30.62 -20.48 -27.93
C LYS A 240 -29.79 -21.77 -27.90
N THR A 241 -28.60 -21.74 -28.48
CA THR A 241 -27.53 -22.70 -28.16
C THR A 241 -26.80 -22.23 -26.90
N GLN A 242 -26.80 -23.08 -25.87
CA GLN A 242 -26.13 -22.83 -24.59
C GLN A 242 -24.60 -22.76 -24.81
N SER A 243 -24.01 -21.58 -24.62
CA SER A 243 -22.56 -21.44 -24.46
C SER A 243 -22.20 -21.48 -22.98
N GLN A 244 -21.21 -22.31 -22.65
CA GLN A 244 -20.74 -22.59 -21.29
C GLN A 244 -20.22 -21.31 -20.59
N PRO A 245 -20.42 -21.20 -19.27
CA PRO A 245 -19.87 -20.08 -18.50
C PRO A 245 -18.33 -20.14 -18.51
N HIS A 246 -17.74 -19.04 -18.96
CA HIS A 246 -16.29 -18.82 -18.93
C HIS A 246 -15.83 -18.80 -17.47
N ASN A 247 -14.98 -19.77 -17.09
CA ASN A 247 -14.35 -19.83 -15.78
C ASN A 247 -13.57 -18.54 -15.51
N GLN A 248 -14.13 -17.64 -14.69
CA GLN A 248 -13.35 -16.62 -14.01
C GLN A 248 -12.47 -17.33 -12.98
N ALA A 249 -11.16 -17.30 -13.19
CA ALA A 249 -10.21 -17.83 -12.23
C ALA A 249 -10.40 -17.10 -10.89
N PRO A 250 -10.62 -17.80 -9.76
CA PRO A 250 -10.71 -17.16 -8.47
C PRO A 250 -9.36 -16.50 -8.15
N SER A 251 -9.38 -15.17 -7.96
CA SER A 251 -8.20 -14.43 -7.51
C SER A 251 -7.80 -14.95 -6.13
N ALA A 252 -6.61 -15.54 -6.04
CA ALA A 252 -6.07 -16.09 -4.82
C ALA A 252 -5.68 -14.99 -3.81
N SER A 253 -6.63 -14.55 -2.99
CA SER A 253 -6.44 -14.25 -1.56
C SER A 253 -7.81 -14.01 -0.92
N ALA A 254 -8.24 -14.92 -0.05
CA ALA A 254 -9.52 -14.82 0.69
C ALA A 254 -9.53 -13.73 1.77
N ASP A 255 -8.48 -12.90 1.86
CA ASP A 255 -8.39 -11.82 2.82
C ASP A 255 -8.96 -10.52 2.25
N LYS A 256 -10.28 -10.34 2.40
CA LYS A 256 -11.00 -9.12 1.99
C LYS A 256 -10.65 -7.89 2.84
N SER A 257 -9.83 -8.02 3.88
CA SER A 257 -9.49 -6.92 4.80
C SER A 257 -8.86 -5.72 4.09
N HIS A 258 -8.21 -5.94 2.93
CA HIS A 258 -7.60 -4.88 2.14
C HIS A 258 -8.44 -4.45 0.91
N GLN A 259 -9.62 -5.04 0.68
CA GLN A 259 -10.49 -4.62 -0.41
C GLN A 259 -11.01 -3.20 -0.16
N MET A 260 -10.88 -2.35 -1.18
CA MET A 260 -11.39 -1.00 -1.15
C MET A 260 -12.91 -1.03 -1.26
N THR A 261 -13.61 -0.35 -0.36
CA THR A 261 -15.07 -0.22 -0.35
C THR A 261 -15.45 1.26 -0.36
N MET A 262 -16.65 1.61 -0.80
CA MET A 262 -17.10 3.00 -0.76
C MET A 262 -17.14 3.57 0.67
N SER A 263 -17.49 2.74 1.66
CA SER A 263 -17.39 3.12 3.07
C SER A 263 -15.95 3.50 3.47
N ARG A 264 -14.96 2.72 3.03
CA ARG A 264 -13.54 3.03 3.26
C ARG A 264 -13.09 4.28 2.50
N ALA A 265 -13.53 4.47 1.26
CA ALA A 265 -13.27 5.67 0.48
C ALA A 265 -13.74 6.93 1.22
N ILE A 266 -15.00 6.94 1.66
CA ILE A 266 -15.62 8.05 2.38
C ILE A 266 -14.90 8.28 3.72
N ASN A 267 -14.56 7.21 4.44
CA ASN A 267 -13.83 7.34 5.70
C ASN A 267 -12.45 7.97 5.50
N TYR A 268 -11.71 7.58 4.46
CA TYR A 268 -10.45 8.24 4.14
C TYR A 268 -10.65 9.70 3.75
N ALA A 269 -11.64 10.03 2.92
CA ALA A 269 -11.94 11.42 2.61
C ALA A 269 -12.20 12.26 3.87
N ARG A 270 -13.00 11.75 4.80
CA ARG A 270 -13.28 12.39 6.10
C ARG A 270 -12.06 12.50 7.02
N LEU A 271 -11.15 11.53 6.98
CA LEU A 271 -9.93 11.58 7.81
C LEU A 271 -8.97 12.70 7.38
N PHE A 272 -8.98 13.04 6.10
CA PHE A 272 -8.11 14.05 5.48
C PHE A 272 -8.85 15.33 5.08
N SER A 273 -10.13 15.49 5.44
CA SER A 273 -10.80 16.79 5.39
C SER A 273 -10.27 17.68 6.51
N ASP A 274 -10.12 18.97 6.21
CA ASP A 274 -9.71 20.00 7.16
C ASP A 274 -10.74 20.15 8.30
#